data_AF-A0A971SQ72-F1
#
_entry.id   AF-A0A971SQ72-F1
#
_cell.length_a   1.000
_cell.length_b   1.000
_cell.length_c   1.000
_cell.angle_alpha   90.00
_cell.angle_beta   90.00
_cell.angle_gamma   90.00
#
_symmetry.space_group_name_H-M   'P 1'
#
loop_
_entity.id
_entity.type
_entity.pdbx_description
1 polymer ?
#
loop_
_entity_poly.entity_id
_entity_poly.type
_entity_poly.pdbx_seq_one_letter_code
_entity_poly.pdbx_strand_id
1 'polypeptide(L)'
;GRNCPEALGDYFAGTNHTLPTGGRARFSSPLSVDDFVKKMSYMYYSRSALNAVADRIAFFAEAEGLSGHAKSALSRSNSEEGRSQK
;
A
#
# COMPACT_ATOMS: atom_id res chain seq x y z
N GLY A 1 5.96 29.44 -20.56
CA GLY A 1 5.73 30.36 -21.69
C GLY A 1 6.42 31.68 -21.41
N ARG A 2 6.58 32.58 -22.40
CA ARG A 2 7.37 33.83 -22.26
C ARG A 2 6.92 34.76 -21.12
N ASN A 3 5.68 34.63 -20.66
CA ASN A 3 5.08 35.46 -19.61
C ASN A 3 5.01 34.76 -18.22
N CYS A 4 5.71 33.64 -18.02
CA CYS A 4 5.76 32.92 -16.75
C CYS A 4 7.21 32.86 -16.26
N PRO A 5 7.74 33.96 -15.69
CA PRO A 5 9.07 33.97 -15.10
C PRO A 5 9.10 33.10 -13.84
N GLU A 6 10.28 32.60 -13.47
CA GLU A 6 10.43 31.76 -12.27
C GLU A 6 10.05 32.49 -10.97
N ALA A 7 10.39 33.79 -10.86
CA ALA A 7 9.95 34.65 -9.77
C ALA A 7 8.42 34.65 -9.53
N LEU A 8 7.60 34.40 -10.57
CA LEU A 8 6.16 34.25 -10.39
C LEU A 8 5.85 33.00 -9.56
N GLY A 9 6.53 31.87 -9.83
CA GLY A 9 6.40 30.62 -9.09
C GLY A 9 6.95 30.68 -7.67
N ASP A 10 7.99 31.48 -7.46
CA ASP A 10 8.62 31.65 -6.15
C ASP A 10 7.77 32.43 -5.15
N TYR A 11 6.94 33.35 -5.64
CA TYR A 11 6.26 34.31 -4.76
C TYR A 11 4.74 34.34 -4.88
N PHE A 12 4.15 34.05 -6.05
CA PHE A 12 2.75 34.42 -6.29
C PHE A 12 1.88 33.37 -7.02
N ALA A 13 2.45 32.46 -7.80
CA ALA A 13 1.68 31.51 -8.60
C ALA A 13 0.90 30.47 -7.78
N GLY A 14 1.17 30.36 -6.47
CA GLY A 14 0.60 29.36 -5.58
C GLY A 14 1.30 27.99 -5.62
N THR A 15 2.33 27.83 -6.45
CA THR A 15 3.23 26.68 -6.43
C THR A 15 4.16 26.74 -5.22
N ASN A 16 4.66 25.58 -4.76
CA ASN A 16 5.65 25.53 -3.70
C ASN A 16 7.07 25.55 -4.28
N HIS A 17 7.85 26.58 -3.96
CA HIS A 17 9.24 26.72 -4.41
C HIS A 17 10.26 25.88 -3.62
N THR A 18 9.80 25.10 -2.63
CA THR A 18 10.64 24.12 -1.96
C THR A 18 10.75 22.89 -2.86
N LEU A 19 11.72 22.95 -3.78
CA LEU A 19 11.93 21.97 -4.83
C LEU A 19 13.10 21.01 -4.52
N PRO A 20 13.04 19.75 -5.00
CA PRO A 20 14.13 18.80 -4.85
C PRO A 20 15.34 19.18 -5.71
N THR A 21 16.51 19.34 -5.09
CA THR A 21 17.78 19.70 -5.75
C THR A 21 18.76 18.52 -5.80
N GLY A 22 19.88 18.68 -6.52
CA GLY A 22 20.91 17.63 -6.65
C GLY A 22 20.45 16.42 -7.46
N GLY A 23 19.62 16.63 -8.49
CA GLY A 23 19.11 15.56 -9.36
C GLY A 23 17.92 14.77 -8.80
N ARG A 24 17.45 15.09 -7.59
CA ARG A 24 16.34 14.39 -6.92
C ARG A 24 14.98 14.61 -7.57
N ALA A 25 14.83 15.62 -8.44
CA ALA A 25 13.62 15.83 -9.25
C ALA A 25 13.24 14.62 -10.13
N ARG A 26 14.14 13.64 -10.33
CA ARG A 26 13.85 12.38 -11.04
C ARG A 26 12.95 11.42 -10.27
N PHE A 27 12.87 11.53 -8.94
CA PHE A 27 12.15 10.58 -8.08
C PHE A 27 11.49 11.22 -6.84
N SER A 28 11.61 12.54 -6.68
CA SER A 28 10.99 13.30 -5.59
C SER A 28 10.13 14.43 -6.14
N SER A 29 9.04 14.74 -5.44
CA SER A 29 8.12 15.83 -5.76
C SER A 29 8.51 17.14 -5.05
N PRO A 30 8.03 18.30 -5.52
CA PRO A 30 7.96 19.54 -4.73
C PRO A 30 7.21 19.32 -3.41
N LEU A 31 7.54 20.12 -2.39
CA LEU A 31 6.80 20.10 -1.12
C LEU A 31 5.30 20.39 -1.35
N SER A 32 4.46 19.58 -0.73
CA SER A 32 3.01 19.60 -0.88
C SER A 32 2.32 19.33 0.47
N VAL A 33 1.00 19.41 0.50
CA VAL A 33 0.22 19.06 1.70
C VAL A 33 0.40 17.59 2.07
N ASP A 34 0.58 16.72 1.09
CA ASP A 34 0.77 15.27 1.31
C ASP A 34 2.00 14.95 2.15
N ASP A 35 3.04 15.80 2.11
CA ASP A 35 4.26 15.62 2.93
C ASP A 35 3.98 15.79 4.44
N PHE A 36 2.85 16.41 4.79
CA PHE A 36 2.39 16.57 6.17
C PHE A 36 1.30 15.57 6.55
N VAL A 37 0.89 14.68 5.64
CA VAL A 37 -0.17 13.68 5.85
C VAL A 37 0.42 12.28 5.84
N LYS A 38 0.13 11.51 6.89
CA LYS A 38 0.43 10.07 6.89
C LYS A 38 -0.71 9.28 6.23
N LYS A 39 -0.46 8.75 5.03
CA LYS A 39 -1.40 7.86 4.34
C LYS A 39 -1.33 6.45 4.94
N MET A 40 -2.44 5.95 5.45
CA MET A 40 -2.56 4.61 6.06
C MET A 40 -3.60 3.79 5.31
N SER A 41 -3.26 2.54 4.97
CA SER A 41 -4.22 1.59 4.40
C SER A 41 -4.96 0.86 5.52
N TYR A 42 -6.28 0.72 5.37
CA TYR A 42 -7.13 -0.04 6.28
C TYR A 42 -7.83 -1.14 5.49
N MET A 43 -7.85 -2.36 6.04
CA MET A 43 -8.54 -3.49 5.44
C MET A 43 -9.43 -4.17 6.47
N TYR A 44 -10.63 -4.56 6.03
CA TYR A 44 -11.59 -5.30 6.83
C TYR A 44 -12.18 -6.43 6.00
N TYR A 45 -12.25 -7.63 6.58
CA TYR A 45 -12.80 -8.82 5.96
C TYR A 45 -13.87 -9.43 6.86
N SER A 46 -15.01 -9.79 6.28
CA SER A 46 -15.95 -10.66 6.96
C SER A 46 -15.38 -12.07 7.07
N ARG A 47 -15.90 -12.85 8.03
CA ARG A 47 -15.53 -14.26 8.18
C ARG A 47 -15.83 -15.07 6.91
N SER A 48 -16.96 -14.82 6.26
CA SER A 48 -17.35 -15.50 5.01
C SER A 48 -16.39 -15.19 3.86
N ALA A 49 -15.97 -13.92 3.73
CA ALA A 49 -14.99 -13.52 2.72
C ALA A 49 -13.62 -14.18 2.97
N LEU A 50 -13.17 -14.25 4.24
CA LEU A 50 -11.93 -14.95 4.59
C LEU A 50 -12.02 -16.45 4.27
N ASN A 51 -13.11 -17.10 4.66
CA ASN A 51 -13.31 -18.54 4.39
C ASN A 51 -13.24 -18.85 2.88
N ALA A 52 -13.73 -17.96 2.02
CA ALA A 52 -13.70 -18.15 0.57
C ALA A 52 -12.28 -18.13 -0.05
N VAL A 53 -11.29 -17.58 0.66
CA VAL A 53 -9.92 -17.39 0.14
C VAL A 53 -8.82 -17.98 1.01
N ALA A 54 -9.12 -18.45 2.23
CA ALA A 54 -8.14 -18.89 3.22
C ALA A 54 -7.22 -19.99 2.70
N ASP A 55 -7.76 -20.98 1.98
CA ASP A 55 -6.97 -22.08 1.42
C ASP A 55 -6.00 -21.60 0.33
N ARG A 56 -6.40 -20.58 -0.45
CA ARG A 56 -5.51 -19.96 -1.46
C ARG A 56 -4.39 -19.16 -0.80
N ILE A 57 -4.71 -18.43 0.27
CA ILE A 57 -3.70 -17.70 1.06
C ILE A 57 -2.68 -18.69 1.63
N ALA A 58 -3.15 -19.80 2.21
CA ALA A 58 -2.29 -20.84 2.73
C ALA A 58 -1.41 -21.47 1.64
N PHE A 59 -1.97 -21.74 0.46
CA PHE A 59 -1.22 -22.26 -0.67
C PHE A 59 -0.04 -21.36 -1.06
N PHE A 60 -0.26 -20.06 -1.24
CA PHE A 60 0.82 -19.12 -1.55
C PHE A 60 1.84 -19.02 -0.42
N ALA A 61 1.37 -18.93 0.83
CA ALA A 61 2.25 -18.82 1.98
C ALA A 61 3.13 -20.07 2.16
N GLU A 62 2.62 -21.27 1.93
CA GLU A 62 3.43 -22.50 1.98
C GLU A 62 4.42 -22.57 0.80
N ALA A 63 4.02 -22.15 -0.39
CA ALA A 63 4.93 -22.07 -1.55
C ALA A 63 6.10 -21.09 -1.32
N GLU A 64 5.88 -20.03 -0.53
CA GLU A 64 6.90 -19.08 -0.11
C GLU A 64 7.68 -19.52 1.14
N GLY A 65 7.37 -20.68 1.74
CA GLY A 65 8.01 -21.19 2.95
C GLY A 65 7.56 -20.50 4.26
N LEU A 66 6.46 -19.75 4.21
CA LEU A 66 5.91 -18.96 5.32
C LEU A 66 4.78 -19.68 6.06
N SER A 67 5.06 -20.87 6.61
CA SER A 67 4.05 -21.72 7.28
C SER A 67 3.28 -21.03 8.43
N GLY A 68 3.89 -20.04 9.11
CA GLY A 68 3.21 -19.23 10.11
C GLY A 68 2.07 -18.38 9.53
N HIS A 69 2.26 -17.81 8.33
CA HIS A 69 1.23 -17.05 7.64
C HIS A 69 0.08 -17.96 7.19
N ALA A 70 0.39 -19.13 6.63
CA ALA A 70 -0.59 -20.14 6.23
C ALA A 70 -1.47 -20.58 7.41
N LYS A 71 -0.83 -20.97 8.53
CA LYS A 71 -1.54 -21.35 9.77
C LYS A 71 -2.42 -20.24 10.30
N SER A 72 -1.99 -18.98 10.19
CA SER A 72 -2.78 -17.84 10.66
C SER A 72 -4.08 -17.64 9.85
N ALA A 73 -4.05 -17.89 8.54
CA ALA A 73 -5.24 -17.83 7.70
C ALA A 73 -6.18 -19.01 7.99
N LEU A 74 -5.62 -20.23 8.07
CA LEU A 74 -6.39 -21.46 8.28
C LEU A 74 -7.00 -21.57 9.68
N SER A 75 -6.33 -21.12 10.74
CA SER A 75 -6.87 -21.20 12.11
C SER A 75 -8.13 -20.34 12.31
N ARG A 76 -8.33 -19.36 11.44
CA ARG A 76 -9.49 -18.48 11.40
C ARG A 76 -10.45 -18.84 10.27
N SER A 77 -10.18 -19.91 9.55
CA SER A 77 -11.06 -20.47 8.53
C SER A 77 -11.88 -21.59 9.16
N ASN A 78 -13.17 -21.72 8.80
CA ASN A 78 -13.98 -22.87 9.25
C ASN A 78 -13.62 -24.19 8.52
N SER A 79 -12.51 -24.26 7.79
CA SER A 79 -12.15 -25.40 6.93
C SER A 79 -11.68 -26.67 7.67
N GLU A 80 -11.98 -26.81 8.97
CA GLU A 80 -11.84 -28.11 9.67
C GLU A 80 -12.85 -29.16 9.18
N GLU A 81 -13.93 -28.76 8.52
CA GLU A 81 -14.95 -29.70 8.00
C GLU A 81 -14.53 -30.45 6.72
N GLY A 82 -13.39 -30.12 6.11
CA GLY A 82 -12.93 -30.70 4.85
C GLY A 82 -11.62 -31.52 4.90
N ARG A 83 -10.95 -31.62 6.06
CA ARG A 83 -9.67 -32.35 6.19
C ARG A 83 -9.81 -33.80 6.67
N SER A 84 -11.03 -34.26 6.99
CA SER A 84 -11.36 -35.66 7.26
C SER A 84 -12.09 -36.27 6.07
N GLN A 85 -11.37 -36.49 4.97
CA GLN A 85 -11.66 -37.49 3.91
C GLN A 85 -10.67 -37.27 2.77
N LYS A 86 -9.49 -37.88 2.90
CA LYS A 86 -8.74 -38.54 1.83
C LYS A 86 -7.60 -39.33 2.45
#